data_AF-A0A815IPY6-F1
#
_entry.id   AF-A0A815IPY6-F1
#
_cell.length_a   1.000
_cell.length_b   1.000
_cell.length_c   1.000
_cell.angle_alpha   90.00
_cell.angle_beta   90.00
_cell.angle_gamma   90.00
#
_symmetry.space_group_name_H-M   'P 1'
#
loop_
_entity.id
_entity.type
_entity.pdbx_description
1 polymer ?
#
loop_
_entity_poly.entity_id
_entity_poly.type
_entity_poly.pdbx_seq_one_letter_code
_entity_poly.pdbx_strand_id
1 'polypeptide(L)'
;MSSLPENYQPPDPSSLPTGPLDTTTSAFLYSYTWDDSSVPDRDNHDQLMGWLWQQQGILELCHNWGTELPESDFQGYKSGNEPEHKGFGHICVFVDDLHKACDRFTTLGVRFKKRPEDGQMRHIAFILDPDGYWIEIIQKSAGDKEVTKN
;
A
#
# COMPACT_ATOMS: atom_id res chain seq x y z
N MET A 1 -18.85 0.02 -25.12
CA MET A 1 -19.62 -0.36 -23.91
C MET A 1 -20.57 -1.47 -24.31
N SER A 2 -20.23 -2.72 -24.03
CA SER A 2 -21.14 -3.85 -24.28
C SER A 2 -22.19 -3.85 -23.17
N SER A 3 -23.44 -3.58 -23.52
CA SER A 3 -24.56 -3.75 -22.60
C SER A 3 -24.71 -5.23 -22.24
N LEU A 4 -25.02 -5.51 -20.97
CA LEU A 4 -25.33 -6.88 -20.52
C LEU A 4 -26.55 -7.42 -21.26
N PRO A 5 -26.60 -8.74 -21.54
CA PRO A 5 -27.74 -9.35 -22.22
C PRO A 5 -29.01 -9.20 -21.38
N GLU A 6 -30.13 -8.98 -22.08
CA GLU A 6 -31.47 -8.64 -21.53
C GLU A 6 -32.05 -9.71 -20.56
N ASN A 7 -31.42 -10.87 -20.48
CA ASN A 7 -31.81 -12.00 -19.62
C ASN A 7 -30.80 -12.29 -18.50
N TYR A 8 -29.93 -11.35 -18.14
CA TYR A 8 -29.07 -11.51 -16.97
C TYR A 8 -29.92 -11.49 -15.69
N GLN A 9 -30.12 -12.66 -15.08
CA GLN A 9 -30.55 -12.75 -13.70
C GLN A 9 -29.31 -12.84 -12.81
N PRO A 10 -29.17 -11.98 -11.78
CA PRO A 10 -28.11 -12.14 -10.80
C PRO A 10 -28.27 -13.51 -10.12
N PRO A 11 -27.15 -14.18 -9.79
CA PRO A 11 -27.20 -15.48 -9.12
C PRO A 11 -27.94 -15.36 -7.77
N ASP A 12 -28.68 -16.41 -7.41
CA ASP A 12 -29.37 -16.50 -6.13
C ASP A 12 -28.36 -16.38 -4.98
N PRO A 13 -28.52 -15.45 -4.03
CA PRO A 13 -27.62 -15.30 -2.89
C PRO A 13 -27.43 -16.58 -2.08
N SER A 14 -28.44 -17.47 -2.07
CA SER A 14 -28.39 -18.76 -1.38
C SER A 14 -27.59 -19.85 -2.13
N SER A 15 -27.25 -19.60 -3.40
CA SER A 15 -26.42 -20.48 -4.24
C SER A 15 -24.93 -20.18 -4.14
N LEU A 16 -24.56 -19.11 -3.43
CA LEU A 16 -23.17 -18.75 -3.21
C LEU A 16 -22.52 -19.76 -2.25
N PRO A 17 -21.29 -20.23 -2.54
CA PRO A 17 -20.59 -21.16 -1.66
C PRO A 17 -20.41 -20.54 -0.27
N THR A 18 -20.95 -21.20 0.76
CA THR A 18 -20.86 -20.84 2.18
C THR A 18 -19.63 -21.44 2.88
N GLY A 19 -18.72 -22.06 2.12
CA GLY A 19 -17.43 -22.50 2.64
C GLY A 19 -16.51 -21.32 2.92
N PRO A 20 -15.43 -21.52 3.69
CA PRO A 20 -14.41 -20.48 3.87
C PRO A 20 -13.85 -20.14 2.49
N LEU A 21 -14.31 -19.02 1.93
CA LEU A 21 -13.64 -18.39 0.81
C LEU A 21 -12.28 -18.00 1.35
N ASP A 22 -11.24 -18.61 0.78
CA ASP A 22 -9.85 -18.21 0.99
C ASP A 22 -9.73 -16.77 0.51
N THR A 23 -10.01 -15.83 1.42
CA THR A 23 -10.23 -14.41 1.15
C THR A 23 -8.86 -13.77 1.05
N THR A 24 -8.22 -14.02 -0.09
CA THR A 24 -7.06 -13.28 -0.52
C THR A 24 -7.50 -11.84 -0.78
N THR A 25 -7.17 -10.93 0.12
CA THR A 25 -7.21 -9.50 -0.20
C THR A 25 -6.26 -9.26 -1.34
N SER A 26 -6.81 -8.90 -2.48
CA SER A 26 -6.03 -8.41 -3.59
C SER A 26 -5.91 -6.90 -3.42
N ALA A 27 -4.75 -6.42 -2.98
CA ALA A 27 -4.42 -5.01 -3.11
C ALA A 27 -3.98 -4.77 -4.55
N PHE A 28 -4.80 -4.07 -5.33
CA PHE A 28 -4.43 -3.64 -6.68
C PHE A 28 -3.91 -2.20 -6.61
N LEU A 29 -2.63 -2.02 -6.94
CA LEU A 29 -2.08 -0.70 -7.18
C LEU A 29 -2.25 -0.39 -8.67
N TYR A 30 -3.18 0.51 -8.99
CA TYR A 30 -3.29 1.06 -10.33
C TYR A 30 -2.52 2.39 -10.38
N SER A 31 -1.43 2.42 -11.13
CA SER A 31 -0.81 3.68 -11.56
C SER A 31 -1.35 4.05 -12.93
N TYR A 32 -2.12 5.13 -13.02
CA TYR A 32 -2.53 5.73 -14.29
C TYR A 32 -1.56 6.85 -14.63
N THR A 33 -0.72 6.67 -15.64
CA THR A 33 0.06 7.76 -16.22
C THR A 33 -0.82 8.45 -17.26
N TRP A 34 -1.37 9.63 -16.92
CA TRP A 34 -2.19 10.41 -17.85
C TRP A 34 -1.34 11.22 -18.85
N ASP A 35 -0.05 11.40 -18.55
CA ASP A 35 0.88 12.19 -19.34
C ASP A 35 1.69 11.31 -20.30
N ASP A 36 1.62 11.62 -21.60
CA ASP A 36 2.38 11.01 -22.70
C ASP A 36 3.87 11.45 -22.67
N SER A 37 4.30 12.14 -21.60
CA SER A 37 5.71 12.34 -21.27
C SER A 37 6.46 11.01 -21.36
N SER A 38 7.50 10.97 -22.19
CA SER A 38 8.36 9.79 -22.31
C SER A 38 8.94 9.49 -20.93
N VAL A 39 8.60 8.32 -20.38
CA VAL A 39 9.18 7.81 -19.13
C VAL A 39 10.71 7.99 -19.22
N PRO A 40 11.34 8.69 -18.27
CA PRO A 40 12.78 8.92 -18.30
C PRO A 40 13.55 7.59 -18.37
N ASP A 41 14.73 7.62 -19.01
CA ASP A 41 15.61 6.46 -19.04
C ASP A 41 15.91 5.98 -17.62
N ARG A 42 15.89 4.67 -17.42
CA ARG A 42 16.18 4.02 -16.14
C ARG A 42 17.58 4.33 -15.64
N ASP A 43 18.51 4.58 -16.56
CA ASP A 43 19.89 4.92 -16.22
C ASP A 43 20.01 6.37 -15.72
N ASN A 44 19.01 7.21 -15.96
CA ASN A 44 18.94 8.57 -15.41
C ASN A 44 18.11 8.61 -14.11
N HIS A 45 18.71 8.09 -13.04
CA HIS A 45 18.07 7.90 -11.74
C HIS A 45 17.36 9.15 -11.21
N ASP A 46 18.00 10.32 -11.26
CA ASP A 46 17.42 11.56 -10.71
C ASP A 46 16.18 12.02 -11.47
N GLN A 47 16.21 11.93 -12.80
CA GLN A 47 15.07 12.26 -13.64
C GLN A 47 13.94 11.24 -13.46
N LEU A 48 14.28 9.96 -13.37
CA LEU A 48 13.31 8.90 -13.11
C LEU A 48 12.63 9.08 -11.76
N MET A 49 13.37 9.33 -10.68
CA MET A 49 12.80 9.53 -9.34
C MET A 49 11.94 10.80 -9.29
N GLY A 50 12.40 11.89 -9.90
CA GLY A 50 11.63 13.12 -10.02
C GLY A 50 10.31 12.93 -10.79
N TRP A 51 10.31 12.09 -11.83
CA TRP A 51 9.09 11.71 -12.56
C TRP A 51 8.19 10.79 -11.72
N LEU A 52 8.74 9.78 -11.05
CA LEU A 52 8.00 8.83 -10.21
C LEU A 52 7.24 9.54 -9.07
N TRP A 53 7.85 10.53 -8.41
CA TRP A 53 7.18 11.27 -7.33
C TRP A 53 6.00 12.13 -7.79
N GLN A 54 5.90 12.42 -9.09
CA GLN A 54 4.79 13.18 -9.66
C GLN A 54 3.63 12.27 -10.10
N GLN A 55 3.85 10.95 -10.13
CA GLN A 55 2.83 10.02 -10.58
C GLN A 55 1.73 9.87 -9.52
N GLN A 56 0.50 9.83 -10.00
CA GLN A 56 -0.66 9.55 -9.15
C GLN A 56 -0.83 8.03 -9.01
N GLY A 57 -1.03 7.59 -7.78
CA GLY A 57 -1.42 6.21 -7.46
C GLY A 57 -2.85 6.16 -6.94
N ILE A 58 -3.58 5.11 -7.31
CA ILE A 58 -4.88 4.78 -6.72
C ILE A 58 -4.68 3.54 -5.84
N LEU A 59 -5.11 3.63 -4.60
CA LEU A 59 -5.25 2.50 -3.69
C LEU A 59 -6.73 2.13 -3.59
N GLU A 60 -7.10 0.98 -4.15
CA GLU A 60 -8.44 0.43 -4.03
C GLU A 60 -8.55 -0.40 -2.75
N LEU A 61 -9.48 -0.03 -1.88
CA LEU A 61 -9.80 -0.77 -0.65
C LEU A 61 -11.13 -1.49 -0.85
N CYS A 62 -11.09 -2.82 -0.86
CA CYS A 62 -12.27 -3.65 -1.03
C CYS A 62 -12.89 -4.00 0.33
N HIS A 63 -14.10 -3.53 0.57
CA HIS A 63 -14.88 -3.90 1.77
C HIS A 63 -15.82 -5.06 1.45
N ASN A 64 -15.55 -6.22 2.03
CA ASN A 64 -16.48 -7.35 2.01
C ASN A 64 -17.46 -7.20 3.17
N TRP A 65 -18.76 -7.13 2.88
CA TRP A 65 -19.80 -6.87 3.88
C TRP A 65 -19.85 -7.94 4.96
N GLY A 66 -19.99 -7.50 6.22
CA GLY A 66 -20.11 -8.38 7.38
C GLY A 66 -18.77 -8.77 8.02
N THR A 67 -17.64 -8.37 7.44
CA THR A 67 -16.31 -8.59 8.03
C THR A 67 -16.07 -7.74 9.29
N GLU A 68 -16.80 -6.64 9.42
CA GLU A 68 -16.74 -5.70 10.53
C GLU A 68 -17.62 -6.09 11.73
N LEU A 69 -18.51 -7.07 11.58
CA LEU A 69 -19.51 -7.39 12.59
C LEU A 69 -18.89 -8.18 13.76
N PRO A 70 -19.29 -7.90 15.02
CA PRO A 70 -18.83 -8.65 16.19
C PRO A 70 -19.11 -10.16 16.12
N GLU A 71 -20.17 -10.55 15.42
CA GLU A 71 -20.62 -11.93 15.27
C GLU A 71 -19.94 -12.65 14.09
N SER A 72 -19.11 -11.95 13.32
CA SER A 72 -18.38 -12.50 12.18
C SER A 72 -17.38 -13.56 12.64
N ASP A 73 -17.26 -14.66 11.90
CA ASP A 73 -16.21 -15.65 12.07
C ASP A 73 -14.92 -15.28 11.32
N PHE A 74 -14.91 -14.12 10.66
CA PHE A 74 -13.79 -13.61 9.90
C PHE A 74 -12.57 -13.33 10.78
N GLN A 75 -11.46 -14.02 10.49
CA GLN A 75 -10.22 -13.96 11.30
C GLN A 75 -9.29 -12.79 10.93
N GLY A 76 -9.75 -11.88 10.08
CA GLY A 76 -8.95 -10.80 9.53
C GLY A 76 -8.16 -11.18 8.27
N TYR A 77 -7.77 -10.16 7.52
CA TYR A 77 -6.99 -10.33 6.29
C TYR A 77 -5.53 -10.69 6.58
N LYS A 78 -4.85 -11.27 5.58
CA LYS A 78 -3.41 -11.59 5.66
C LYS A 78 -2.61 -10.52 4.93
N SER A 79 -1.63 -9.95 5.62
CA SER A 79 -0.76 -8.91 5.06
C SER A 79 0.23 -9.41 4.02
N GLY A 80 0.48 -10.71 3.96
CA GLY A 80 1.46 -11.33 3.05
C GLY A 80 2.91 -11.35 3.57
N ASN A 81 3.16 -10.86 4.79
CA ASN A 81 4.52 -10.83 5.36
C ASN A 81 4.82 -11.98 6.34
N GLU A 82 3.80 -12.69 6.81
CA GLU A 82 3.92 -13.77 7.81
C GLU A 82 3.95 -15.16 7.13
N PRO A 83 4.65 -16.16 7.71
CA PRO A 83 4.53 -17.56 7.29
C PRO A 83 3.10 -18.12 7.47
N GLU A 84 2.64 -19.15 6.75
CA GLU A 84 3.30 -19.98 5.72
C GLU A 84 3.16 -19.42 4.29
N HIS A 85 2.37 -18.36 4.11
CA HIS A 85 1.98 -17.82 2.80
C HIS A 85 2.48 -16.38 2.61
N LYS A 86 3.78 -16.24 2.32
CA LYS A 86 4.37 -14.95 1.95
C LYS A 86 3.98 -14.54 0.53
N GLY A 87 3.70 -13.26 0.32
CA GLY A 87 3.26 -12.72 -0.97
C GLY A 87 3.47 -11.22 -1.05
N PHE A 88 2.37 -10.46 -1.04
CA PHE A 88 2.41 -8.99 -0.97
C PHE A 88 3.25 -8.52 0.24
N GLY A 89 4.06 -7.48 0.02
CA GLY A 89 4.94 -6.92 1.05
C GLY A 89 4.37 -5.67 1.70
N HIS A 90 4.28 -4.58 0.94
CA HIS A 90 3.86 -3.28 1.46
C HIS A 90 3.50 -2.33 0.31
N ILE A 91 2.77 -1.27 0.65
CA ILE A 91 2.73 -0.05 -0.16
C ILE A 91 3.79 0.93 0.34
N CYS A 92 4.15 1.92 -0.48
CA CYS A 92 5.13 2.95 -0.13
C CYS A 92 4.52 4.34 -0.28
N VAL A 93 4.80 5.21 0.69
CA VAL A 93 4.38 6.62 0.69
C VAL A 93 5.59 7.52 0.88
N PHE A 94 5.75 8.48 -0.04
CA PHE A 94 6.79 9.48 0.05
C PHE A 94 6.36 10.67 0.92
N VAL A 95 7.26 11.09 1.81
CA VAL A 95 7.08 12.27 2.69
C VAL A 95 8.20 13.28 2.48
N ASP A 96 7.97 14.53 2.86
CA ASP A 96 9.00 15.57 2.72
C ASP A 96 10.04 15.53 3.86
N ASP A 97 9.65 15.07 5.05
CA ASP A 97 10.50 14.91 6.23
C ASP A 97 10.11 13.65 7.02
N LEU A 98 11.00 12.65 7.04
CA LEU A 98 10.73 11.35 7.65
C LEU A 98 10.52 11.45 9.17
N HIS A 99 11.35 12.23 9.86
CA HIS A 99 11.28 12.35 11.32
C HIS A 99 10.01 13.08 11.75
N LYS A 100 9.67 14.21 11.09
CA LYS A 100 8.40 14.91 11.37
C LYS A 100 7.18 14.05 11.08
N ALA A 101 7.21 13.25 10.02
CA ALA A 101 6.15 12.29 9.74
C ALA A 101 6.01 11.26 10.87
N CYS A 102 7.13 10.68 11.32
CA CYS A 102 7.16 9.71 12.42
C CYS A 102 6.69 10.30 13.76
N ASP A 103 7.03 11.55 14.06
CA ASP A 103 6.56 12.26 15.25
C ASP A 103 5.04 12.47 15.22
N ARG A 104 4.51 12.88 14.06
CA ARG A 104 3.07 13.00 13.83
C ARG A 104 2.37 11.65 14.00
N PHE A 105 2.90 10.58 13.40
CA PHE A 105 2.35 9.23 13.55
C PHE A 105 2.34 8.76 15.00
N THR A 106 3.41 9.04 15.74
CA THR A 106 3.49 8.72 17.18
C THR A 106 2.43 9.47 17.97
N THR A 107 2.26 10.78 17.70
CA THR A 107 1.24 11.62 18.36
C THR A 107 -0.19 11.13 18.09
N LEU A 108 -0.44 10.55 16.91
CA LEU A 108 -1.73 9.99 16.51
C LEU A 108 -1.92 8.53 16.97
N GLY A 109 -0.96 7.94 17.68
CA GLY A 109 -1.06 6.55 18.15
C GLY A 109 -0.94 5.49 17.05
N VAL A 110 -0.32 5.83 15.90
CA VAL A 110 -0.09 4.89 14.81
C VAL A 110 0.90 3.81 15.23
N ARG A 111 0.62 2.56 14.86
CA ARG A 111 1.48 1.41 15.15
C ARG A 111 2.68 1.40 14.19
N PHE A 112 3.88 1.21 14.75
CA PHE A 112 5.10 1.03 13.96
C PHE A 112 5.47 -0.44 13.89
N LYS A 113 5.81 -0.92 12.69
CA LYS A 113 6.52 -2.18 12.50
C LYS A 113 8.04 -1.98 12.67
N LYS A 114 8.55 -0.85 12.19
CA LYS A 114 9.97 -0.46 12.28
C LYS A 114 10.07 1.07 12.30
N ARG A 115 10.82 1.64 13.24
CA ARG A 115 11.17 3.06 13.25
C ARG A 115 12.48 3.34 12.49
N PRO A 116 12.77 4.59 12.09
CA PRO A 116 14.06 4.94 11.50
C PRO A 116 15.23 4.57 12.43
N GLU A 117 15.04 4.70 13.74
CA GLU A 117 16.08 4.39 14.74
C GLU A 117 16.30 2.89 14.93
N ASP A 118 15.36 2.06 14.47
CA ASP A 118 15.42 0.61 14.60
C ASP A 118 16.30 0.00 13.49
N GLY A 119 17.46 -0.51 13.88
CA GLY A 119 18.40 -1.19 12.99
C GLY A 119 19.37 -0.25 12.27
N GLN A 120 19.93 -0.73 11.16
CA GLN A 120 20.97 0.01 10.42
C GLN A 120 20.41 0.97 9.37
N MET A 121 19.25 0.67 8.80
CA MET A 121 18.63 1.52 7.77
C MET A 121 17.80 2.63 8.41
N ARG A 122 18.42 3.82 8.53
CA ARG A 122 17.84 5.00 9.18
C ARG A 122 17.02 5.93 8.27
N HIS A 123 16.99 5.64 6.97
CA HIS A 123 16.28 6.45 5.98
C HIS A 123 14.87 5.94 5.66
N ILE A 124 14.39 4.91 6.38
CA ILE A 124 13.09 4.28 6.17
C ILE A 124 12.38 3.97 7.50
N ALA A 125 11.05 4.06 7.49
CA ALA A 125 10.17 3.55 8.54
C ALA A 125 9.08 2.65 7.94
N PHE A 126 8.55 1.74 8.75
CA PHE A 126 7.34 0.97 8.43
C PHE A 126 6.29 1.19 9.50
N ILE A 127 5.11 1.63 9.08
CA ILE A 127 3.91 1.71 9.92
C ILE A 127 2.93 0.59 9.54
N LEU A 128 1.96 0.34 10.41
CA LEU A 128 0.89 -0.62 10.19
C LEU A 128 -0.45 0.11 10.09
N ASP A 129 -1.26 -0.27 9.12
CA ASP A 129 -2.67 0.12 9.06
C ASP A 129 -3.52 -0.70 10.06
N PRO A 130 -4.86 -0.50 10.13
CA PRO A 130 -5.73 -1.27 11.03
C PRO A 130 -5.68 -2.79 10.81
N ASP A 131 -5.67 -3.24 9.54
CA ASP A 131 -5.63 -4.65 9.14
C ASP A 131 -4.23 -5.29 9.28
N GLY A 132 -3.20 -4.48 9.53
CA GLY A 132 -1.82 -4.94 9.71
C GLY A 132 -1.01 -5.01 8.42
N TYR A 133 -1.46 -4.40 7.33
CA TYR A 133 -0.63 -4.16 6.16
C TYR A 133 0.49 -3.17 6.47
N TRP A 134 1.65 -3.42 5.87
CA TRP A 134 2.83 -2.60 6.07
C TRP A 134 2.79 -1.44 5.08
N ILE A 135 3.10 -0.25 5.58
CA ILE A 135 3.24 0.96 4.79
C ILE A 135 4.65 1.48 5.02
N GLU A 136 5.46 1.46 3.97
CA GLU A 136 6.81 2.02 3.96
C GLU A 136 6.73 3.54 3.84
N ILE A 137 7.50 4.24 4.66
CA ILE A 137 7.62 5.69 4.67
C ILE A 137 9.05 6.06 4.28
N ILE A 138 9.18 6.73 3.15
CA ILE A 138 10.46 7.18 2.60
C ILE A 138 10.44 8.69 2.42
N GLN A 139 11.52 9.37 2.78
CA GLN A 139 11.67 10.78 2.47
C GLN A 139 12.00 10.99 0.99
N LYS A 140 11.35 11.95 0.33
CA LYS A 140 11.76 12.39 -1.01
C LYS A 140 13.19 12.93 -0.93
N SER A 141 14.17 12.18 -1.43
CA SER A 141 15.53 12.66 -1.53
C SER A 141 15.67 13.48 -2.80
N ALA A 142 15.68 14.82 -2.72
CA ALA A 142 16.23 15.59 -3.83
C ALA A 142 17.65 15.04 -4.09
N GLY A 143 17.91 14.53 -5.29
CA GLY A 143 19.11 13.76 -5.63
C GLY A 143 20.35 14.30 -4.91
N ASP A 144 21.06 13.40 -4.22
CA ASP A 144 22.14 13.70 -3.27
C ASP A 144 22.96 14.93 -3.69
N LYS A 145 22.66 16.07 -3.05
CA LYS A 145 23.61 17.18 -2.96
C LYS A 145 24.18 17.15 -1.56
N GLU A 146 25.39 16.58 -1.48
CA GLU A 146 26.31 16.53 -0.34
C GLU A 146 26.08 17.60 0.75
N VAL A 147 26.00 17.19 2.02
CA VAL A 147 26.57 17.97 3.14
C VAL A 147 27.04 17.03 4.26
N THR A 148 28.32 16.70 4.29
CA THR A 148 29.20 17.08 5.42
C THR A 148 30.65 16.92 5.01
N LYS A 149 31.24 18.03 4.55
CA LYS A 149 32.65 18.32 4.78
C LYS A 149 32.92 18.22 6.28
N ASN A 150 33.96 17.48 6.65
CA ASN A 150 34.85 17.81 7.77
C ASN A 150 36.26 17.40 7.33
#